data_AF-A0A8B6D2K2-F1
#
_entry.id   AF-A0A8B6D2K2-F1
#
_cell.length_a   1.000
_cell.length_b   1.000
_cell.length_c   1.000
_cell.angle_alpha   90.00
_cell.angle_beta   90.00
_cell.angle_gamma   90.00
#
_symmetry.space_group_name_H-M   'P 1'
#
loop_
_entity.id
_entity.type
_entity.pdbx_description
1 polymer ?
#
loop_
_entity_poly.entity_id
_entity_poly.type
_entity_poly.pdbx_seq_one_letter_code
_entity_poly.pdbx_strand_id
1 'polypeptide(L)'
;MKVMRKKLAELTAKDKAKKVLEKSKNDLEAFIFDMNDKLTQEMYEKCSTEAEREKLTKLLSEASDWMYDQEEDAKAEVYQDKLKSLKKEIKDLKARVYEFEERPKALKALTDMLNHTKYFLKSVKNFTVVEEDRIFTEVEITTLEKLITDTKKWRDDMIEEQKKTPDSEKPKLLVEDIALKLQALDREVKYLINKAKNFKPKPKPKPKSNTTKTDGNTTKTDGNTTKSDGNTTKSDTNKTDKAEKKKETKIEVEEPIDKPTDTKEEETKTESKEENIEKSEKDKEEPTEKSKHDPGEL
;
A
#
# COMPACT_ATOMS: atom_id res chain seq x y z
N MET A 1 -22.80 42.00 -19.67
CA MET A 1 -21.97 41.34 -18.63
C MET A 1 -22.66 40.21 -17.88
N LYS A 2 -23.83 40.40 -17.24
CA LYS A 2 -24.51 39.32 -16.46
C LYS A 2 -25.05 38.16 -17.31
N VAL A 3 -25.64 38.47 -18.47
CA VAL A 3 -26.19 37.47 -19.40
C VAL A 3 -25.10 36.57 -20.00
N MET A 4 -23.98 37.15 -20.44
CA MET A 4 -22.83 36.39 -20.96
C MET A 4 -22.22 35.46 -19.90
N ARG A 5 -22.08 35.92 -18.65
CA ARG A 5 -21.62 35.07 -17.54
C ARG A 5 -22.57 33.90 -17.26
N LYS A 6 -23.89 34.13 -17.33
CA LYS A 6 -24.89 33.06 -17.18
C LYS A 6 -24.77 32.05 -18.33
N LYS A 7 -24.66 32.52 -19.57
CA LYS A 7 -24.51 31.65 -20.74
C LYS A 7 -23.23 30.81 -20.68
N LEU A 8 -22.12 31.40 -20.26
CA LEU A 8 -20.85 30.69 -20.06
C LEU A 8 -21.00 29.61 -18.99
N ALA A 9 -21.61 29.94 -17.84
CA ALA A 9 -21.86 28.96 -16.78
C ALA A 9 -22.76 27.80 -17.24
N GLU A 10 -23.80 28.08 -18.02
CA GLU A 10 -24.66 27.05 -18.63
C GLU A 10 -23.88 26.13 -19.59
N LEU A 11 -23.02 26.70 -20.44
CA LEU A 11 -22.16 25.92 -21.34
C LEU A 11 -21.17 25.05 -20.56
N THR A 12 -20.47 25.63 -19.57
CA THR A 12 -19.56 24.87 -18.69
C THR A 12 -20.27 23.75 -17.94
N ALA A 13 -21.51 23.97 -17.49
CA ALA A 13 -22.30 22.94 -16.83
C ALA A 13 -22.65 21.79 -17.78
N LYS A 14 -23.02 22.09 -19.03
CA LYS A 14 -23.27 21.07 -20.07
C LYS A 14 -22.01 20.29 -20.41
N ASP A 15 -20.88 20.97 -20.60
CA ASP A 15 -19.60 20.30 -20.88
C ASP A 15 -19.20 19.37 -19.72
N LYS A 16 -19.38 19.83 -18.47
CA LYS A 16 -19.14 19.00 -17.29
C LYS A 16 -20.07 17.80 -17.24
N ALA A 17 -21.36 17.99 -17.49
CA ALA A 17 -22.34 16.90 -17.51
C ALA A 17 -21.99 15.85 -18.57
N LYS A 18 -21.59 16.29 -19.78
CA LYS A 18 -21.14 15.39 -20.85
C LYS A 18 -19.91 14.58 -20.44
N LYS A 19 -18.88 15.25 -19.87
CA LYS A 19 -17.67 14.57 -19.37
C LYS A 19 -17.98 13.55 -18.26
N VAL A 20 -18.89 13.89 -17.35
CA VAL A 20 -19.29 12.97 -16.27
C VAL A 20 -20.06 11.78 -16.83
N LEU A 21 -20.90 11.98 -17.83
CA LEU A 21 -21.61 10.90 -18.52
C LEU A 21 -20.62 9.97 -19.24
N GLU A 22 -19.74 10.50 -20.07
CA GLU A 22 -18.69 9.74 -20.78
C GLU A 22 -17.83 8.95 -19.78
N LYS A 23 -17.37 9.59 -18.70
CA LYS A 23 -16.61 8.91 -17.65
C LYS A 23 -17.42 7.78 -17.01
N SER A 24 -18.71 8.00 -16.72
CA SER A 24 -19.54 6.99 -16.05
C SER A 24 -19.81 5.78 -16.95
N LYS A 25 -19.91 5.98 -18.28
CA LYS A 25 -19.98 4.90 -19.27
C LYS A 25 -18.67 4.11 -19.30
N ASN A 26 -17.55 4.81 -19.44
CA ASN A 26 -16.22 4.19 -19.48
C ASN A 26 -15.89 3.42 -18.19
N ASP A 27 -16.23 3.98 -17.02
CA ASP A 27 -16.03 3.32 -15.73
C ASP A 27 -16.83 2.01 -15.63
N LEU A 28 -18.04 1.96 -16.19
CA LEU A 28 -18.87 0.75 -16.22
C LEU A 28 -18.30 -0.28 -17.20
N GLU A 29 -17.98 0.12 -18.42
CA GLU A 29 -17.41 -0.74 -19.44
C GLU A 29 -16.07 -1.35 -19.00
N ALA A 30 -15.17 -0.50 -18.48
CA ALA A 30 -13.88 -0.94 -17.95
C ALA A 30 -14.06 -1.94 -16.80
N PHE A 31 -15.04 -1.73 -15.92
CA PHE A 31 -15.34 -2.65 -14.83
C PHE A 31 -15.87 -4.00 -15.34
N ILE A 32 -16.74 -4.00 -16.35
CA ILE A 32 -17.27 -5.23 -16.95
C ILE A 32 -16.14 -6.04 -17.59
N PHE A 33 -15.28 -5.37 -18.37
CA PHE A 33 -14.15 -6.02 -19.02
C PHE A 33 -13.15 -6.58 -18.01
N ASP A 34 -12.70 -5.74 -17.06
CA ASP A 34 -11.75 -6.13 -16.01
C ASP A 34 -12.28 -7.32 -15.20
N MET A 35 -13.57 -7.34 -14.88
CA MET A 35 -14.13 -8.41 -14.06
C MET A 35 -14.37 -9.70 -14.83
N ASN A 36 -14.74 -9.63 -16.11
CA ASN A 36 -14.80 -10.82 -16.95
C ASN A 36 -13.42 -11.48 -17.10
N ASP A 37 -12.37 -10.69 -17.33
CA ASP A 37 -11.00 -11.20 -17.39
C ASP A 37 -10.60 -11.87 -16.07
N LYS A 38 -10.76 -11.14 -14.95
CA LYS A 38 -10.42 -11.63 -13.61
C LYS A 38 -11.14 -12.91 -13.21
N LEU A 39 -12.42 -13.07 -13.55
CA LEU A 39 -13.18 -14.29 -13.22
C LEU A 39 -12.60 -15.56 -13.85
N THR A 40 -11.82 -15.44 -14.93
CA THR A 40 -11.12 -16.57 -15.57
C THR A 40 -9.72 -16.82 -15.02
N GLN A 41 -9.22 -15.94 -14.16
CA GLN A 41 -7.89 -16.10 -13.58
C GLN A 41 -7.92 -17.12 -12.44
N GLU A 42 -6.85 -17.91 -12.33
CA GLU A 42 -6.71 -19.01 -11.34
C GLU A 42 -7.03 -18.58 -9.89
N MET A 43 -6.67 -17.35 -9.52
CA MET A 43 -6.94 -16.84 -8.17
C MET A 43 -8.43 -16.66 -7.89
N TYR A 44 -9.19 -16.16 -8.86
CA TYR A 44 -10.64 -16.03 -8.74
C TYR A 44 -11.31 -17.40 -8.78
N GLU A 45 -10.79 -18.33 -9.59
CA GLU A 45 -11.30 -19.70 -9.63
C GLU A 45 -11.16 -20.42 -8.28
N LYS A 46 -10.03 -20.25 -7.59
CA LYS A 46 -9.80 -20.82 -6.25
C LYS A 46 -10.68 -20.21 -5.17
N CYS A 47 -10.92 -18.90 -5.25
CA CYS A 47 -11.67 -18.15 -4.23
C CYS A 47 -13.19 -18.10 -4.48
N SER A 48 -13.70 -18.89 -5.43
CA SER A 48 -15.11 -18.93 -5.82
C SER A 48 -15.57 -20.35 -6.13
N THR A 49 -16.88 -20.53 -6.20
CA THR A 49 -17.48 -21.75 -6.77
C THR A 49 -17.79 -21.55 -8.25
N GLU A 50 -17.85 -22.64 -9.03
CA GLU A 50 -18.20 -22.58 -10.45
C GLU A 50 -19.57 -21.91 -10.67
N ALA A 51 -20.58 -22.30 -9.90
CA ALA A 51 -21.92 -21.71 -9.96
C ALA A 51 -21.93 -20.20 -9.65
N GLU A 52 -21.09 -19.75 -8.72
CA GLU A 52 -20.94 -18.32 -8.41
C GLU A 52 -20.29 -17.57 -9.57
N ARG A 53 -19.25 -18.13 -10.18
CA ARG A 53 -18.61 -17.53 -11.37
C ARG A 53 -19.58 -17.44 -12.54
N GLU A 54 -20.32 -18.52 -12.84
CA GLU A 54 -21.33 -18.50 -13.91
C GLU A 54 -22.39 -17.42 -13.67
N LYS A 55 -22.89 -17.30 -12.43
CA LYS A 55 -23.84 -16.24 -12.04
C LYS A 55 -23.25 -14.85 -12.30
N LEU A 56 -21.99 -14.62 -11.88
CA LEU A 56 -21.33 -13.32 -12.04
C LEU A 56 -21.03 -13.01 -13.50
N THR A 57 -20.53 -13.97 -14.28
CA THR A 57 -20.30 -13.82 -15.72
C THR A 57 -21.60 -13.47 -16.44
N LYS A 58 -22.70 -14.17 -16.13
CA LYS A 58 -24.02 -13.85 -16.68
C LYS A 58 -24.46 -12.43 -16.33
N LEU A 59 -24.30 -12.03 -15.07
CA LEU A 59 -24.64 -10.68 -14.61
C LEU A 59 -23.81 -9.59 -15.32
N LEU A 60 -22.53 -9.85 -15.60
CA LEU A 60 -21.65 -8.94 -16.34
C LEU A 60 -22.06 -8.85 -17.81
N SER A 61 -22.40 -9.97 -18.46
CA SER A 61 -22.94 -9.98 -19.83
C SER A 61 -24.26 -9.22 -19.92
N GLU A 62 -25.20 -9.46 -19.00
CA GLU A 62 -26.48 -8.73 -18.95
C GLU A 62 -26.26 -7.22 -18.72
N ALA A 63 -25.22 -6.83 -17.99
CA ALA A 63 -24.88 -5.42 -17.82
C ALA A 63 -24.25 -4.80 -19.08
N SER A 64 -23.48 -5.57 -19.84
CA SER A 64 -22.95 -5.17 -21.14
C SER A 64 -24.10 -4.95 -22.13
N ASP A 65 -25.03 -5.90 -22.24
CA ASP A 65 -26.20 -5.79 -23.12
C ASP A 65 -27.07 -4.59 -22.72
N TRP A 66 -27.31 -4.43 -21.41
CA TRP A 66 -28.08 -3.30 -20.88
C TRP A 66 -27.50 -1.93 -21.27
N MET A 67 -26.18 -1.79 -21.48
CA MET A 67 -25.58 -0.52 -21.93
C MET A 67 -26.05 -0.12 -23.33
N TYR A 68 -26.33 -1.08 -24.21
CA TYR A 68 -26.83 -0.83 -25.56
C TYR A 68 -28.32 -0.45 -25.57
N ASP A 69 -29.07 -0.87 -24.55
CA ASP A 69 -30.51 -0.58 -24.42
C ASP A 69 -30.79 0.81 -23.82
N GLN A 70 -29.76 1.58 -23.45
CA GLN A 70 -29.95 2.89 -22.84
C GLN A 70 -30.31 3.95 -23.89
N GLU A 71 -31.29 4.79 -23.56
CA GLU A 71 -31.68 5.94 -24.39
C GLU A 71 -30.54 6.95 -24.54
N GLU A 72 -30.55 7.71 -25.64
CA GLU A 72 -29.50 8.68 -25.97
C GLU A 72 -29.33 9.78 -24.90
N ASP A 73 -30.39 10.10 -24.17
CA ASP A 73 -30.44 11.10 -23.10
C ASP A 73 -30.24 10.53 -21.69
N ALA A 74 -29.84 9.26 -21.57
CA ALA A 74 -29.56 8.62 -20.29
C ALA A 74 -28.55 9.43 -19.46
N LYS A 75 -28.91 9.69 -18.20
CA LYS A 75 -28.10 10.49 -17.28
C LYS A 75 -26.94 9.68 -16.70
N ALA A 76 -25.87 10.37 -16.29
CA ALA A 76 -24.69 9.73 -15.73
C ALA A 76 -25.01 8.86 -14.50
N GLU A 77 -25.98 9.27 -13.68
CA GLU A 77 -26.40 8.55 -12.48
C GLU A 77 -26.87 7.12 -12.78
N VAL A 78 -27.50 6.91 -13.94
CA VAL A 78 -28.02 5.59 -14.37
C VAL A 78 -26.86 4.59 -14.52
N TYR A 79 -25.77 5.00 -15.17
CA TYR A 79 -24.56 4.19 -15.31
C TYR A 79 -23.83 3.99 -13.99
N GLN A 80 -23.76 5.03 -13.15
CA GLN A 80 -23.14 4.94 -11.83
C GLN A 80 -23.88 3.97 -10.91
N ASP A 81 -25.20 3.96 -10.95
CA ASP A 81 -26.02 3.08 -10.12
C ASP A 81 -25.95 1.63 -10.61
N LYS A 82 -25.92 1.40 -11.93
CA LYS A 82 -25.62 0.08 -12.49
C LYS A 82 -24.24 -0.41 -12.03
N LEU A 83 -23.20 0.42 -12.13
CA LEU A 83 -21.85 0.08 -11.65
C LEU A 83 -21.82 -0.24 -10.15
N LYS A 84 -22.51 0.55 -9.31
CA LYS A 84 -22.62 0.27 -7.86
C LYS A 84 -23.30 -1.07 -7.61
N SER A 85 -24.33 -1.41 -8.36
CA SER A 85 -25.04 -2.69 -8.22
C SER A 85 -24.12 -3.88 -8.53
N LEU A 86 -23.34 -3.81 -9.62
CA LEU A 86 -22.39 -4.86 -9.98
C LEU A 86 -21.28 -4.99 -8.94
N LYS A 87 -20.70 -3.86 -8.50
CA LYS A 87 -19.69 -3.83 -7.45
C LYS A 87 -20.19 -4.46 -6.15
N LYS A 88 -21.47 -4.30 -5.82
CA LYS A 88 -22.07 -4.88 -4.62
C LYS A 88 -22.13 -6.41 -4.71
N GLU A 89 -22.56 -6.96 -5.85
CA GLU A 89 -22.64 -8.42 -6.05
C GLU A 89 -21.25 -9.08 -6.06
N ILE A 90 -20.23 -8.41 -6.63
CA ILE A 90 -18.86 -8.95 -6.74
C ILE A 90 -18.02 -8.68 -5.48
N LYS A 91 -18.49 -7.81 -4.57
CA LYS A 91 -17.73 -7.34 -3.41
C LYS A 91 -17.14 -8.48 -2.59
N ASP A 92 -17.95 -9.49 -2.30
CA ASP A 92 -17.55 -10.58 -1.41
C ASP A 92 -16.48 -11.46 -2.06
N LEU A 93 -16.61 -11.74 -3.35
CA LEU A 93 -15.57 -12.44 -4.12
C LEU A 93 -14.26 -11.65 -4.14
N LYS A 94 -14.32 -10.35 -4.46
CA LYS A 94 -13.13 -9.49 -4.47
C LYS A 94 -12.46 -9.44 -3.09
N ALA A 95 -13.26 -9.41 -2.02
CA ALA A 95 -12.74 -9.45 -0.65
C ALA A 95 -12.04 -10.79 -0.35
N ARG A 96 -12.61 -11.93 -0.76
CA ARG A 96 -11.96 -13.24 -0.61
C ARG A 96 -10.63 -13.32 -1.35
N VAL A 97 -10.60 -12.85 -2.60
CA VAL A 97 -9.37 -12.81 -3.43
C VAL A 97 -8.30 -11.94 -2.80
N TYR A 98 -8.65 -10.71 -2.38
CA TYR A 98 -7.73 -9.81 -1.68
C TYR A 98 -7.16 -10.46 -0.42
N GLU A 99 -8.02 -11.06 0.39
CA GLU A 99 -7.64 -11.77 1.61
C GLU A 99 -6.73 -12.96 1.34
N PHE A 100 -6.96 -13.71 0.26
CA PHE A 100 -6.12 -14.83 -0.15
C PHE A 100 -4.71 -14.36 -0.55
N GLU A 101 -4.59 -13.24 -1.27
CA GLU A 101 -3.31 -12.71 -1.73
C GLU A 101 -2.51 -12.03 -0.61
N GLU A 102 -3.18 -11.22 0.21
CA GLU A 102 -2.52 -10.37 1.20
C GLU A 102 -2.25 -11.09 2.52
N ARG A 103 -3.07 -12.08 2.91
CA ARG A 103 -2.88 -12.78 4.18
C ARG A 103 -1.50 -13.44 4.33
N PRO A 104 -0.94 -14.16 3.34
CA PRO A 104 0.41 -14.71 3.46
C PRO A 104 1.46 -13.62 3.72
N LYS A 105 1.34 -12.46 3.06
CA LYS A 105 2.21 -11.30 3.24
C LYS A 105 2.07 -10.73 4.67
N ALA A 106 0.83 -10.56 5.14
CA ALA A 106 0.53 -10.09 6.49
C ALA A 106 1.02 -11.05 7.58
N LEU A 107 0.85 -12.37 7.41
CA LEU A 107 1.33 -13.40 8.33
C LEU A 107 2.86 -13.43 8.42
N LYS A 108 3.53 -13.23 7.28
CA LYS A 108 5.00 -13.08 7.26
C LYS A 108 5.42 -11.86 8.06
N ALA A 109 4.80 -10.69 7.80
CA ALA A 109 5.09 -9.47 8.54
C ALA A 109 4.86 -9.63 10.05
N LEU A 110 3.76 -10.29 10.46
CA LEU A 110 3.49 -10.59 11.88
C LEU A 110 4.57 -11.49 12.49
N THR A 111 5.02 -12.50 11.75
CA THR A 111 6.07 -13.41 12.21
C THR A 111 7.41 -12.68 12.37
N ASP A 112 7.76 -11.83 11.41
CA ASP A 112 8.97 -11.00 11.47
C ASP A 112 8.91 -10.03 12.66
N MET A 113 7.77 -9.37 12.89
CA MET A 113 7.57 -8.49 14.04
C MET A 113 7.65 -9.25 15.38
N LEU A 114 7.05 -10.44 15.48
CA LEU A 114 7.15 -11.28 16.69
C LEU A 114 8.60 -11.67 16.98
N ASN A 115 9.38 -12.03 15.95
CA ASN A 115 10.79 -12.35 16.08
C ASN A 115 11.59 -11.12 16.56
N HIS A 116 11.39 -9.97 15.91
CA HIS A 116 12.04 -8.71 16.29
C HIS A 116 11.71 -8.34 17.75
N THR A 117 10.44 -8.41 18.12
CA THR A 117 9.95 -8.11 19.48
C THR A 117 10.56 -9.06 20.51
N LYS A 118 10.70 -10.35 20.17
CA LYS A 118 11.35 -11.35 21.04
C LYS A 118 12.85 -11.06 21.25
N TYR A 119 13.56 -10.67 20.19
CA TYR A 119 14.97 -10.26 20.31
C TYR A 119 15.11 -8.98 21.13
N PHE A 120 14.22 -8.02 20.94
CA PHE A 120 14.17 -6.79 21.73
C PHE A 120 13.92 -7.11 23.22
N LEU A 121 12.93 -7.94 23.54
CA LEU A 121 12.66 -8.38 24.92
C LEU A 121 13.89 -9.04 25.57
N LYS A 122 14.59 -9.92 24.85
CA LYS A 122 15.83 -10.54 25.35
C LYS A 122 16.91 -9.48 25.64
N SER A 123 17.05 -8.50 24.76
CA SER A 123 18.00 -7.40 24.94
C SER A 123 17.63 -6.55 26.17
N VAL A 124 16.36 -6.18 26.30
CA VAL A 124 15.81 -5.44 27.44
C VAL A 124 16.09 -6.16 28.77
N LYS A 125 15.82 -7.47 28.86
CA LYS A 125 16.09 -8.28 30.05
C LYS A 125 17.59 -8.29 30.43
N ASN A 126 18.48 -8.29 29.43
CA ASN A 126 19.92 -8.24 29.67
C ASN A 126 20.40 -6.86 30.16
N PHE A 127 19.77 -5.76 29.75
CA PHE A 127 20.13 -4.40 30.19
C PHE A 127 19.64 -4.06 31.61
N THR A 128 18.68 -4.81 32.17
CA THR A 128 18.10 -4.53 33.50
C THR A 128 18.84 -5.14 34.69
N VAL A 129 20.07 -5.64 34.50
CA VAL A 129 20.81 -6.39 35.54
C VAL A 129 21.42 -5.49 36.64
N VAL A 130 21.50 -4.17 36.44
CA VAL A 130 22.01 -3.22 37.45
C VAL A 130 20.84 -2.40 38.01
N GLU A 131 20.50 -2.60 39.29
CA GLU A 131 19.33 -2.00 39.95
C GLU A 131 19.34 -0.45 39.92
N GLU A 132 20.51 0.18 39.95
CA GLU A 132 20.64 1.64 40.04
C GLU A 132 20.31 2.38 38.72
N ASP A 133 20.35 1.69 37.58
CA ASP A 133 20.12 2.25 36.23
C ASP A 133 19.02 1.48 35.45
N ARG A 134 18.05 0.87 36.15
CA ARG A 134 16.99 0.07 35.51
C ARG A 134 16.08 0.94 34.62
N ILE A 135 16.31 0.88 33.31
CA ILE A 135 15.57 1.63 32.27
C ILE A 135 14.10 1.19 32.16
N PHE A 136 13.85 -0.11 32.38
CA PHE A 136 12.55 -0.75 32.15
C PHE A 136 12.00 -1.40 33.43
N THR A 137 10.72 -1.20 33.68
CA THR A 137 10.03 -1.81 34.83
C THR A 137 9.69 -3.28 34.55
N GLU A 138 9.51 -4.07 35.60
CA GLU A 138 9.11 -5.47 35.47
C GLU A 138 7.71 -5.63 34.85
N VAL A 139 6.80 -4.70 35.14
CA VAL A 139 5.45 -4.67 34.55
C VAL A 139 5.51 -4.48 33.04
N GLU A 140 6.38 -3.60 32.54
CA GLU A 140 6.59 -3.37 31.11
C GLU A 140 7.16 -4.61 30.41
N ILE A 141 8.15 -5.26 31.02
CA ILE A 141 8.76 -6.48 30.49
C ILE A 141 7.74 -7.62 30.43
N THR A 142 6.99 -7.83 31.50
CA THR A 142 5.96 -8.88 31.59
C THR A 142 4.78 -8.61 30.66
N THR A 143 4.41 -7.34 30.46
CA THR A 143 3.37 -6.95 29.50
C THR A 143 3.79 -7.26 28.07
N LEU A 144 5.02 -6.90 27.68
CA LEU A 144 5.54 -7.25 26.35
C LEU A 144 5.64 -8.77 26.16
N GLU A 145 6.12 -9.50 27.16
CA GLU A 145 6.22 -10.97 27.12
C GLU A 145 4.86 -11.65 26.97
N LYS A 146 3.86 -11.18 27.72
CA LYS A 146 2.48 -11.64 27.59
C LYS A 146 1.92 -11.32 26.20
N LEU A 147 2.14 -10.10 25.70
CA LEU A 147 1.65 -9.69 24.38
C LEU A 147 2.24 -10.56 23.25
N ILE A 148 3.54 -10.90 23.31
CA ILE A 148 4.17 -11.83 22.37
C ILE A 148 3.50 -13.20 22.44
N THR A 149 3.29 -13.73 23.64
CA THR A 149 2.74 -15.08 23.86
C THR A 149 1.29 -15.16 23.39
N ASP A 150 0.46 -14.20 23.78
CA ASP A 150 -0.95 -14.10 23.41
C ASP A 150 -1.09 -13.93 21.88
N THR A 151 -0.26 -13.08 21.26
CA THR A 151 -0.30 -12.87 19.81
C THR A 151 0.17 -14.09 19.04
N LYS A 152 1.20 -14.79 19.52
CA LYS A 152 1.68 -16.02 18.92
C LYS A 152 0.61 -17.11 18.97
N LYS A 153 0.01 -17.33 20.15
CA LYS A 153 -1.05 -18.31 20.33
C LYS A 153 -2.25 -17.99 19.44
N TRP A 154 -2.73 -16.74 19.47
CA TRP A 154 -3.81 -16.29 18.60
C TRP A 154 -3.53 -16.56 17.12
N ARG A 155 -2.32 -16.24 16.63
CA ARG A 155 -1.94 -16.47 15.25
C ARG A 155 -2.01 -17.95 14.90
N ASP A 156 -1.44 -18.80 15.75
CA ASP A 156 -1.37 -20.25 15.51
C ASP A 156 -2.80 -20.84 15.52
N ASP A 157 -3.64 -20.47 16.49
CA ASP A 157 -5.06 -20.85 16.58
C ASP A 157 -5.85 -20.41 15.32
N MET A 158 -5.69 -19.16 14.87
CA MET A 158 -6.41 -18.64 13.70
C MET A 158 -5.94 -19.27 12.39
N ILE A 159 -4.65 -19.61 12.25
CA ILE A 159 -4.15 -20.34 11.08
C ILE A 159 -4.76 -21.74 11.04
N GLU A 160 -4.86 -22.43 12.18
CA GLU A 160 -5.49 -23.74 12.25
C GLU A 160 -6.98 -23.68 11.93
N GLU A 161 -7.68 -22.65 12.40
CA GLU A 161 -9.09 -22.43 12.05
C GLU A 161 -9.28 -22.13 10.57
N GLN A 162 -8.41 -21.32 9.97
CA GLN A 162 -8.49 -20.97 8.55
C GLN A 162 -8.24 -22.17 7.64
N LYS A 163 -7.35 -23.09 8.03
CA LYS A 163 -7.10 -24.34 7.26
C LYS A 163 -8.30 -25.29 7.22
N LYS A 164 -9.28 -25.12 8.12
CA LYS A 164 -10.49 -25.95 8.18
C LYS A 164 -11.60 -25.44 7.26
N THR A 165 -11.51 -24.20 6.79
CA THR A 165 -12.53 -23.58 5.92
C THR A 165 -12.07 -23.58 4.47
N PRO A 166 -12.96 -23.86 3.49
CA PRO A 166 -12.64 -23.73 2.06
C PRO A 166 -12.24 -22.30 1.68
N ASP A 167 -11.40 -22.16 0.64
CA ASP A 167 -10.97 -20.85 0.12
C ASP A 167 -12.11 -20.06 -0.55
N SER A 168 -13.20 -20.74 -0.92
CA SER A 168 -14.42 -20.15 -1.46
C SER A 168 -15.35 -19.57 -0.39
N GLU A 169 -15.11 -19.84 0.90
CA GLU A 169 -15.91 -19.27 1.99
C GLU A 169 -15.29 -17.99 2.53
N LYS A 170 -16.09 -17.24 3.31
CA LYS A 170 -15.58 -16.04 3.97
C LYS A 170 -14.44 -16.43 4.92
N PRO A 171 -13.24 -15.85 4.77
CA PRO A 171 -12.14 -16.20 5.63
C PRO A 171 -12.38 -15.79 7.09
N LYS A 172 -11.88 -16.60 8.00
CA LYS A 172 -11.92 -16.35 9.44
C LYS A 172 -10.80 -15.42 9.90
N LEU A 173 -9.62 -15.56 9.30
CA LEU A 173 -8.46 -14.75 9.63
C LEU A 173 -8.36 -13.58 8.66
N LEU A 174 -8.82 -12.39 9.05
CA LEU A 174 -8.74 -11.22 8.17
C LEU A 174 -7.37 -10.55 8.22
N VAL A 175 -6.95 -9.95 7.11
CA VAL A 175 -5.73 -9.13 7.04
C VAL A 175 -5.79 -7.99 8.05
N GLU A 176 -6.96 -7.40 8.23
CA GLU A 176 -7.21 -6.33 9.21
C GLU A 176 -6.90 -6.79 10.65
N ASP A 177 -7.31 -8.00 11.03
CA ASP A 177 -7.05 -8.53 12.37
C ASP A 177 -5.55 -8.73 12.61
N ILE A 178 -4.83 -9.19 11.58
CA ILE A 178 -3.36 -9.31 11.61
C ILE A 178 -2.72 -7.93 11.78
N ALA A 179 -3.21 -6.93 11.05
CA ALA A 179 -2.73 -5.55 11.13
C ALA A 179 -2.91 -4.96 12.53
N LEU A 180 -4.04 -5.22 13.20
CA LEU A 180 -4.27 -4.80 14.57
C LEU A 180 -3.27 -5.43 15.56
N LYS A 181 -2.94 -6.72 15.39
CA LYS A 181 -1.92 -7.39 16.22
C LYS A 181 -0.52 -6.82 15.97
N LEU A 182 -0.18 -6.55 14.71
CA LEU A 182 1.06 -5.89 14.31
C LEU A 182 1.19 -4.51 14.98
N GLN A 183 0.15 -3.68 14.91
CA GLN A 183 0.14 -2.35 15.52
C GLN A 183 0.27 -2.43 17.05
N ALA A 184 -0.36 -3.40 17.69
CA ALA A 184 -0.23 -3.59 19.14
C ALA A 184 1.22 -3.89 19.55
N LEU A 185 1.90 -4.79 18.83
CA LEU A 185 3.32 -5.10 19.06
C LEU A 185 4.21 -3.89 18.77
N ASP A 186 4.02 -3.22 17.62
CA ASP A 186 4.81 -2.06 17.23
C ASP A 186 4.71 -0.93 18.28
N ARG A 187 3.50 -0.64 18.74
CA ARG A 187 3.25 0.42 19.72
C ARG A 187 4.00 0.16 21.02
N GLU A 188 3.97 -1.08 21.53
CA GLU A 188 4.65 -1.44 22.77
C GLU A 188 6.17 -1.39 22.62
N VAL A 189 6.71 -1.94 21.52
CA VAL A 189 8.14 -1.87 21.21
C VAL A 189 8.61 -0.42 21.08
N LYS A 190 7.87 0.42 20.35
CA LYS A 190 8.18 1.83 20.14
C LYS A 190 8.15 2.62 21.46
N TYR A 191 7.19 2.35 22.33
CA TYR A 191 7.13 2.94 23.67
C TYR A 191 8.42 2.64 24.46
N LEU A 192 8.84 1.36 24.51
CA LEU A 192 10.04 0.95 25.23
C LEU A 192 11.32 1.50 24.59
N ILE A 193 11.43 1.50 23.25
CA ILE A 193 12.58 2.10 22.55
C ILE A 193 12.70 3.59 22.89
N ASN A 194 11.60 4.34 22.85
CA ASN A 194 11.64 5.77 23.19
C ASN A 194 12.04 5.98 24.65
N LYS A 195 11.49 5.18 25.57
CA LYS A 195 11.89 5.23 26.98
C LYS A 195 13.39 5.01 27.15
N ALA A 196 13.97 4.04 26.43
CA ALA A 196 15.40 3.78 26.45
C ALA A 196 16.24 4.95 25.90
N LYS A 197 15.80 5.53 24.77
CA LYS A 197 16.47 6.69 24.15
C LYS A 197 16.45 7.94 25.04
N ASN A 198 15.39 8.10 25.83
CA ASN A 198 15.21 9.27 26.70
C ASN A 198 15.74 9.05 28.13
N PHE A 199 16.25 7.86 28.45
CA PHE A 199 16.81 7.57 29.77
C PHE A 199 18.12 8.33 29.99
N LYS A 200 18.25 9.00 31.13
CA LYS A 200 19.47 9.67 31.58
C LYS A 200 19.89 9.03 32.92
N PRO A 201 21.10 8.43 33.02
CA PRO A 201 21.57 7.82 34.26
C PRO A 201 21.57 8.83 35.41
N LYS A 202 21.24 8.39 36.63
CA LYS A 202 21.32 9.29 37.79
C LYS A 202 22.79 9.63 38.05
N PRO A 203 23.13 10.91 38.31
CA PRO A 203 24.51 11.28 38.62
C PRO A 203 24.96 10.56 39.91
N LYS A 204 26.09 9.84 39.84
CA LYS A 204 26.67 9.18 41.01
C LYS A 204 26.95 10.22 42.11
N PRO A 205 26.61 9.94 43.38
CA PRO A 205 26.92 10.86 44.47
C PRO A 205 28.44 11.07 44.53
N LYS A 206 28.87 12.34 44.44
CA LYS A 206 30.29 12.69 44.64
C LYS A 206 30.71 12.24 46.05
N PRO A 207 31.89 11.62 46.23
CA PRO A 207 32.38 11.30 47.56
C PRO A 207 32.44 12.59 48.39
N LYS A 208 31.80 12.59 49.56
CA LYS A 208 31.87 13.68 50.53
C LYS A 208 33.33 13.84 50.93
N SER A 209 33.98 14.90 50.45
CA SER A 209 35.25 15.36 51.00
C SER A 209 34.98 15.76 52.46
N ASN A 210 35.58 15.03 53.40
CA ASN A 210 35.60 15.42 54.80
C ASN A 210 36.39 16.74 54.91
N THR A 211 35.68 17.82 55.22
CA THR A 211 36.28 19.07 55.70
C THR A 211 36.75 18.86 57.13
N THR A 212 38.07 18.72 57.33
CA THR A 212 38.71 19.02 58.61
C THR A 212 39.03 20.51 58.64
N LYS A 213 38.43 21.22 59.60
CA LYS A 213 38.80 22.60 59.94
C LYS A 213 40.18 22.61 60.61
N THR A 214 41.01 23.57 60.25
CA THR A 214 41.99 24.21 61.14
C THR A 214 42.10 25.69 60.78
N ASP A 215 41.87 26.53 61.80
CA ASP A 215 41.91 28.00 61.79
C ASP A 215 43.35 28.56 61.97
N GLY A 216 43.58 29.74 61.40
CA GLY A 216 44.58 30.77 61.79
C GLY A 216 46.02 30.58 61.27
N ASN A 217 46.76 31.57 60.76
CA ASN A 217 46.65 33.02 60.80
C ASN A 217 47.50 33.70 59.69
N THR A 218 47.16 34.96 59.43
CA THR A 218 47.61 36.00 58.48
C THR A 218 49.09 36.19 58.11
N THR A 219 49.35 36.65 56.87
CA THR A 219 50.07 37.92 56.60
C THR A 219 49.71 38.50 55.21
N LYS A 220 49.55 39.83 55.14
CA LYS A 220 49.24 40.65 53.95
C LYS A 220 50.46 40.84 53.04
N THR A 221 50.23 41.05 51.73
CA THR A 221 50.78 42.19 50.95
C THR A 221 50.03 42.38 49.63
N ASP A 222 49.82 43.65 49.29
CA ASP A 222 49.12 44.25 48.14
C ASP A 222 49.72 43.94 46.75
N GLY A 223 48.92 44.13 45.69
CA GLY A 223 49.46 44.24 44.32
C GLY A 223 48.51 44.15 43.11
N ASN A 224 47.51 45.04 43.03
CA ASN A 224 47.05 45.77 41.83
C ASN A 224 46.56 45.07 40.52
N THR A 225 45.32 45.42 40.13
CA THR A 225 44.71 45.62 38.76
C THR A 225 44.91 44.56 37.67
N THR A 226 43.85 44.13 36.95
CA THR A 226 43.20 44.95 35.89
C THR A 226 41.80 44.42 35.54
N LYS A 227 40.90 45.37 35.25
CA LYS A 227 39.53 45.27 34.74
C LYS A 227 39.42 44.54 33.39
N SER A 228 38.30 43.87 33.15
CA SER A 228 37.31 44.36 32.17
C SER A 228 35.93 43.71 32.36
N ASP A 229 34.95 44.59 32.53
CA ASP A 229 33.51 44.51 32.22
C ASP A 229 33.13 43.40 31.19
N GLY A 230 31.99 42.72 31.27
CA GLY A 230 30.67 43.17 31.73
C GLY A 230 29.80 43.46 30.51
N ASN A 231 28.74 42.67 30.28
CA ASN A 231 27.40 43.24 30.18
C ASN A 231 26.29 42.18 30.25
N THR A 232 25.39 42.39 31.21
CA THR A 232 24.02 41.89 31.25
C THR A 232 23.19 42.73 30.24
N THR A 233 22.04 42.31 29.72
CA THR A 233 20.73 42.80 30.23
C THR A 233 19.58 42.27 29.37
N LYS A 234 18.60 41.68 30.09
CA LYS A 234 17.12 41.62 29.97
C LYS A 234 16.42 41.66 28.60
N SER A 235 15.57 40.62 28.42
CA SER A 235 14.10 40.65 28.33
C SER A 235 13.43 41.86 27.66
N ASP A 236 12.65 41.61 26.59
CA ASP A 236 11.21 41.85 26.65
C ASP A 236 10.38 41.10 25.58
N THR A 237 9.11 41.03 25.92
CA THR A 237 7.94 40.30 25.44
C THR A 237 7.43 40.76 24.07
N ASN A 238 7.04 39.86 23.15
CA ASN A 238 5.66 39.85 22.61
C ASN A 238 5.30 38.67 21.71
N LYS A 239 4.00 38.39 21.78
CA LYS A 239 3.20 37.26 21.30
C LYS A 239 2.38 37.70 20.09
N THR A 240 2.13 36.79 19.14
CA THR A 240 0.88 36.51 18.37
C THR A 240 1.27 35.77 17.09
N ASP A 241 0.85 34.52 16.88
CA ASP A 241 -0.28 34.09 16.03
C ASP A 241 -0.11 32.56 15.88
N LYS A 242 -1.07 31.66 15.63
CA LYS A 242 -2.47 31.69 15.23
C LYS A 242 -3.03 30.31 15.60
N ALA A 243 -4.28 30.26 16.07
CA ALA A 243 -5.03 29.02 16.21
C ALA A 243 -5.57 28.59 14.83
N GLU A 244 -5.50 27.30 14.50
CA GLU A 244 -6.53 26.69 13.66
C GLU A 244 -6.77 25.21 13.98
N LYS A 245 -8.06 24.88 13.93
CA LYS A 245 -8.74 23.67 14.37
C LYS A 245 -8.55 22.54 13.35
N LYS A 246 -8.42 21.33 13.90
CA LYS A 246 -8.64 20.04 13.23
C LYS A 246 -9.93 20.03 12.39
N LYS A 247 -9.81 19.57 11.15
CA LYS A 247 -10.91 18.92 10.41
C LYS A 247 -10.34 17.67 9.74
N GLU A 248 -11.01 16.56 9.97
CA GLU A 248 -10.69 15.21 9.50
C GLU A 248 -10.79 15.12 7.98
N THR A 249 -9.78 14.53 7.34
CA THR A 249 -9.82 14.18 5.93
C THR A 249 -9.53 12.69 5.78
N LYS A 250 -10.54 12.01 5.24
CA LYS A 250 -10.59 10.62 4.79
C LYS A 250 -9.61 10.43 3.64
N ILE A 251 -8.69 9.46 3.76
CA ILE A 251 -7.72 9.13 2.71
C ILE A 251 -8.36 8.05 1.83
N GLU A 252 -8.61 8.43 0.57
CA GLU A 252 -8.97 7.56 -0.54
C GLU A 252 -7.67 7.28 -1.30
N VAL A 253 -7.36 6.00 -1.51
CA VAL A 253 -6.15 5.53 -2.19
C VAL A 253 -6.49 5.40 -3.67
N GLU A 254 -5.95 6.30 -4.49
CA GLU A 254 -5.92 6.17 -5.96
C GLU A 254 -4.60 5.47 -6.36
N GLU A 255 -4.70 4.40 -7.15
CA GLU A 255 -3.58 3.82 -7.90
C GLU A 255 -3.46 4.45 -9.30
N PRO A 256 -2.24 4.48 -9.89
CA PRO A 256 -1.97 5.22 -11.11
C PRO A 256 -2.35 4.43 -12.37
N ILE A 257 -3.02 5.10 -13.31
CA ILE A 257 -3.32 4.57 -14.65
C ILE A 257 -2.19 4.98 -15.61
N ASP A 258 -1.59 3.97 -16.24
CA ASP A 258 -0.61 4.11 -17.31
C ASP A 258 -1.20 4.79 -18.56
N LYS A 259 -0.38 5.65 -19.18
CA LYS A 259 -0.74 6.52 -20.29
C LYS A 259 -0.30 5.90 -21.62
N PRO A 260 -1.12 5.88 -22.68
CA PRO A 260 -0.66 5.43 -24.00
C PRO A 260 0.17 6.52 -24.69
N THR A 261 1.30 6.12 -25.27
CA THR A 261 2.15 6.93 -26.15
C THR A 261 1.53 7.05 -27.54
N ASP A 262 1.42 8.31 -28.00
CA ASP A 262 0.91 8.71 -29.29
C ASP A 262 2.04 8.75 -30.34
N THR A 263 1.77 8.18 -31.50
CA THR A 263 2.66 8.09 -32.67
C THR A 263 2.59 9.39 -33.46
N LYS A 264 3.75 10.00 -33.76
CA LYS A 264 3.84 11.08 -34.75
C LYS A 264 4.21 10.51 -36.12
N GLU A 265 3.31 10.69 -37.08
CA GLU A 265 3.58 10.64 -38.51
C GLU A 265 4.50 11.79 -38.93
N GLU A 266 5.47 11.49 -39.80
CA GLU A 266 6.19 12.48 -40.60
C GLU A 266 6.14 12.01 -42.06
N GLU A 267 5.56 12.84 -42.91
CA GLU A 267 5.43 12.65 -44.36
C GLU A 267 6.79 12.77 -45.06
N THR A 268 7.07 11.87 -46.02
CA THR A 268 7.85 12.22 -47.21
C THR A 268 7.31 11.49 -48.44
N LYS A 269 7.19 12.23 -49.54
CA LYS A 269 6.59 11.86 -50.82
C LYS A 269 7.58 12.21 -51.93
N THR A 270 7.99 11.23 -52.73
CA THR A 270 8.55 11.28 -54.12
C THR A 270 9.14 9.90 -54.42
N GLU A 271 9.14 9.28 -55.60
CA GLU A 271 8.51 9.43 -56.91
C GLU A 271 8.84 8.13 -57.68
N SER A 272 8.02 7.79 -58.66
CA SER A 272 7.98 6.60 -59.53
C SER A 272 9.27 6.20 -60.28
N LYS A 273 9.46 4.88 -60.49
CA LYS A 273 9.80 4.31 -61.82
C LYS A 273 9.67 2.78 -61.89
N GLU A 274 8.85 2.32 -62.83
CA GLU A 274 8.87 0.97 -63.40
C GLU A 274 10.15 0.74 -64.22
N GLU A 275 10.71 -0.46 -64.17
CA GLU A 275 11.31 -1.08 -65.36
C GLU A 275 11.36 -2.61 -65.22
N ASN A 276 10.89 -3.27 -66.28
CA ASN A 276 10.75 -4.70 -66.50
C ASN A 276 11.94 -5.16 -67.38
N ILE A 277 12.67 -6.22 -67.02
CA ILE A 277 13.55 -6.94 -67.95
C ILE A 277 13.44 -8.46 -67.73
N GLU A 278 13.19 -9.10 -68.86
CA GLU A 278 12.94 -10.51 -69.13
C GLU A 278 14.25 -11.29 -69.42
N LYS A 279 14.23 -12.61 -69.16
CA LYS A 279 14.94 -13.72 -69.84
C LYS A 279 16.46 -13.93 -69.68
N SER A 280 16.80 -15.15 -69.26
CA SER A 280 17.61 -16.08 -70.07
C SER A 280 17.39 -17.55 -69.68
N GLU A 281 16.81 -18.34 -70.61
CA GLU A 281 16.87 -19.80 -70.69
C GLU A 281 18.27 -20.29 -71.05
N LYS A 282 18.65 -21.52 -70.65
CA LYS A 282 18.95 -22.62 -71.60
C LYS A 282 19.31 -23.97 -70.96
N ASP A 283 18.63 -25.01 -71.48
CA ASP A 283 19.14 -26.32 -71.95
C ASP A 283 19.86 -27.26 -70.95
N LYS A 284 19.69 -28.60 -70.91
CA LYS A 284 19.09 -29.60 -71.84
C LYS A 284 19.11 -31.01 -71.19
N GLU A 285 18.20 -31.87 -71.67
CA GLU A 285 18.31 -33.32 -71.95
C GLU A 285 18.22 -34.41 -70.83
N GLU A 286 17.17 -35.25 -71.02
CA GLU A 286 16.75 -36.59 -70.55
C GLU A 286 17.73 -37.76 -70.91
N PRO A 287 17.42 -39.09 -70.73
CA PRO A 287 16.69 -39.85 -69.68
C PRO A 287 17.38 -41.22 -69.33
N THR A 288 16.61 -42.14 -68.69
CA THR A 288 16.79 -43.61 -68.48
C THR A 288 17.47 -44.03 -67.15
N GLU A 289 17.10 -45.07 -66.39
CA GLU A 289 16.27 -46.26 -66.63
C GLU A 289 15.76 -46.90 -65.30
N LYS A 290 14.57 -47.52 -65.39
CA LYS A 290 13.87 -48.56 -64.59
C LYS A 290 14.54 -49.22 -63.37
N SER A 291 13.71 -49.45 -62.32
CA SER A 291 13.28 -50.77 -61.79
C SER A 291 12.31 -50.54 -60.61
N LYS A 292 11.00 -50.88 -60.70
CA LYS A 292 10.34 -52.11 -60.18
C LYS A 292 10.82 -52.49 -58.75
N HIS A 293 10.01 -52.78 -57.73
CA HIS A 293 8.65 -53.33 -57.59
C HIS A 293 8.30 -53.17 -56.07
N ASP A 294 7.21 -52.49 -55.69
CA ASP A 294 5.90 -53.01 -55.20
C ASP A 294 5.88 -53.74 -53.82
N PRO A 295 4.83 -53.55 -52.99
CA PRO A 295 4.81 -53.75 -51.55
C PRO A 295 4.12 -55.07 -51.13
N GLY A 296 4.14 -55.38 -49.83
CA GLY A 296 3.27 -56.42 -49.28
C GLY A 296 3.54 -56.76 -47.82
N GLU A 297 2.54 -56.44 -46.99
CA GLU A 297 2.03 -57.18 -45.81
C GLU A 297 3.01 -57.93 -44.89
N LEU A 298 3.03 -57.51 -43.62
CA LEU A 298 2.64 -58.31 -42.45
C LEU A 298 2.36 -57.39 -41.24
#